data_AF-A0A351Y8I3-F1
#
_entry.id   AF-A0A351Y8I3-F1
#
_cell.length_a   1.000
_cell.length_b   1.000
_cell.length_c   1.000
_cell.angle_alpha   90.00
_cell.angle_beta   90.00
_cell.angle_gamma   90.00
#
_symmetry.space_group_name_H-M   'P 1'
#
loop_
_entity.id
_entity.type
_entity.pdbx_description
1 polymer ?
#
loop_
_entity_poly.entity_id
_entity_poly.type
_entity_poly.pdbx_seq_one_letter_code
_entity_poly.pdbx_strand_id
1 'polypeptide(L)' 'MVGEELTLEERKSIVPGEVFTLAAVMAVLAISVMAVVCYRLFRSSGGSAKLPGGWAFTWK' A
#
# COMPACT_ATOMS: atom_id res chain seq x y z
N MET A 1 -25.47 18.13 1.12
CA MET A 1 -25.24 17.20 2.24
C MET A 1 -25.16 18.05 3.50
N VAL A 2 -26.15 17.95 4.38
CA VAL A 2 -26.12 18.63 5.69
C VAL A 2 -25.19 17.80 6.56
N GLY A 3 -24.09 18.39 7.01
CA GLY A 3 -23.17 17.71 7.93
C GLY A 3 -23.81 17.64 9.31
N GLU A 4 -24.00 16.44 9.83
CA GLU A 4 -24.39 16.24 11.22
C GLU A 4 -23.23 16.65 12.13
N GLU A 5 -23.51 17.50 13.13
CA GLU A 5 -22.50 17.90 14.11
C GLU A 5 -22.28 16.75 15.10
N LEU A 6 -21.02 16.30 15.21
CA LEU A 6 -20.64 15.25 16.16
C LEU A 6 -20.98 15.66 17.60
N THR A 7 -21.55 14.73 18.37
CA THR A 7 -21.79 14.95 19.80
C THR A 7 -20.47 15.14 20.56
N LEU A 8 -20.54 15.76 21.74
CA LEU A 8 -19.36 16.00 22.60
C LEU A 8 -18.62 14.71 22.96
N GLU A 9 -19.34 13.59 23.07
CA GLU A 9 -18.76 12.28 23.38
C GLU A 9 -18.09 11.64 22.16
N GLU A 10 -18.67 11.78 20.96
CA GLU A 10 -18.04 11.32 19.70
C GLU A 10 -16.78 12.12 19.37
N ARG A 11 -16.73 13.41 19.71
CA ARG A 11 -15.51 14.23 19.54
C ARG A 11 -14.37 13.80 20.46
N LYS A 12 -14.66 13.25 21.63
CA LYS A 12 -13.63 12.76 22.56
C LYS A 12 -13.07 11.40 22.16
N SER A 13 -13.85 10.57 21.47
CA SER A 13 -13.40 9.25 21.01
C SER A 13 -12.61 9.29 19.70
N ILE A 14 -12.73 10.36 18.92
CA ILE A 14 -11.96 10.54 17.69
C ILE A 14 -10.53 10.94 18.04
N VAL A 15 -9.58 10.03 17.80
CA VAL A 15 -8.14 10.30 17.85
C VAL A 15 -7.64 10.49 16.41
N PRO A 16 -7.57 11.74 15.91
CA PRO A 16 -7.26 12.00 14.50
C PRO A 16 -5.87 11.50 14.08
N GLY A 17 -4.96 11.29 15.04
CA GLY A 17 -3.60 10.81 14.80
C GLY A 17 -3.51 9.39 14.24
N GLU A 18 -4.48 8.52 14.52
CA GLU A 18 -4.45 7.11 14.10
C GLU A 18 -4.51 6.94 12.58
N VAL A 19 -5.29 7.78 11.90
CA VAL A 19 -5.41 7.72 10.44
C VAL A 19 -4.10 8.12 9.78
N PHE A 20 -3.39 9.11 10.34
CA PHE A 20 -2.10 9.55 9.81
C PHE A 20 -1.00 8.51 10.02
N THR A 21 -0.95 7.86 11.18
CA THR A 21 0.02 6.80 11.45
C THR A 21 -0.24 5.58 10.58
N LEU A 22 -1.49 5.17 10.42
CA LEU A 22 -1.88 4.08 9.52
C LEU A 22 -1.52 4.41 8.06
N ALA A 23 -1.85 5.62 7.59
CA ALA A 23 -1.53 6.07 6.24
C ALA A 23 -0.02 6.10 5.99
N ALA A 24 0.78 6.54 6.97
CA ALA A 24 2.23 6.56 6.87
C ALA A 24 2.81 5.14 6.72
N VAL A 25 2.33 4.17 7.52
CA VAL A 25 2.77 2.77 7.41
C VAL A 25 2.39 2.18 6.05
N MET A 26 1.17 2.42 5.58
CA MET A 26 0.71 1.94 4.27
C MET A 26 1.53 2.53 3.13
N ALA A 27 1.92 3.80 3.22
CA ALA A 27 2.77 4.45 2.23
C ALA A 27 4.17 3.81 2.16
N VAL A 28 4.78 3.52 3.31
CA VAL A 28 6.10 2.85 3.35
C VAL A 28 6.04 1.45 2.76
N LEU A 29 4.98 0.68 3.06
CA LEU A 29 4.77 -0.65 2.48
C LEU A 29 4.65 -0.58 0.96
N ALA A 30 3.85 0.34 0.42
CA ALA A 30 3.70 0.53 -1.02
C ALA A 30 5.04 0.87 -1.70
N ILE A 31 5.82 1.78 -1.11
CA ILE A 31 7.14 2.18 -1.63
C ILE A 31 8.10 0.98 -1.64
N SER A 32 8.10 0.15 -0.59
CA SER A 32 8.96 -1.03 -0.51
C SER A 32 8.68 -2.06 -1.61
N VAL A 33 7.40 -2.31 -1.91
CA VAL A 33 7.00 -3.20 -3.02
C VAL A 33 7.45 -2.63 -4.35
N MET A 34 7.24 -1.32 -4.56
CA MET A 34 7.67 -0.64 -5.77
C MET A 34 9.18 -0.70 -5.98
N ALA A 35 9.98 -0.54 -4.92
CA ALA A 35 11.43 -0.67 -5.00
C ALA A 35 11.86 -2.06 -5.50
N VAL A 36 11.23 -3.13 -5.00
CA VAL A 36 11.49 -4.50 -5.46
C VAL A 36 11.09 -4.69 -6.92
N VAL A 37 9.94 -4.15 -7.33
CA VAL A 37 9.47 -4.19 -8.72
C VAL A 37 10.46 -3.47 -9.65
N CYS A 38 10.86 -2.23 -9.32
CA CYS A 38 11.84 -1.48 -10.10
C CYS A 38 13.18 -2.21 -10.19
N TYR A 39 13.67 -2.79 -9.09
CA TYR A 39 14.88 -3.60 -9.09
C TYR A 39 14.76 -4.81 -10.04
N ARG A 40 13.65 -5.54 -9.96
CA ARG A 40 13.38 -6.70 -10.83
C ARG A 40 13.27 -6.31 -12.30
N LEU A 41 12.68 -5.16 -12.61
CA LEU A 41 12.51 -4.70 -13.99
C LEU A 41 13.82 -4.17 -14.60
N PHE A 42 14.60 -3.40 -13.85
CA PHE A 42 15.76 -2.68 -14.41
C PHE A 42 17.11 -3.38 -14.20
N ARG A 43 17.23 -4.29 -13.23
CA ARG A 43 18.52 -4.93 -12.91
C ARG A 43 18.55 -6.43 -13.15
N SER A 44 17.40 -7.08 -13.33
CA SER A 44 17.36 -8.50 -13.69
C SER A 44 17.59 -8.65 -15.19
N SER A 45 18.72 -9.23 -15.61
CA SER A 45 19.05 -9.57 -17.01
C SER A 45 18.22 -10.75 -17.55
N GLY A 46 16.97 -10.84 -17.11
CA GLY A 46 16.10 -11.99 -17.25
C GLY A 46 15.35 -12.25 -15.94
N GLY A 47 14.05 -12.53 -16.05
CA GLY A 47 13.16 -12.68 -14.90
C GLY A 47 12.09 -13.73 -15.18
N SER A 48 11.71 -14.50 -14.16
CA SER A 48 10.59 -15.43 -14.21
C SER A 48 9.54 -14.99 -13.18
N ALA A 49 8.34 -14.68 -13.65
CA ALA A 49 7.19 -14.35 -12.82
C ALA A 49 6.21 -15.52 -12.84
N LYS A 50 5.97 -16.14 -11.68
CA LYS A 50 4.94 -17.16 -11.48
C LYS A 50 3.70 -16.49 -10.92
N LEU A 51 2.68 -16.36 -11.74
CA LEU A 51 1.37 -15.86 -11.35
C LEU A 51 0.54 -17.03 -10.79
N PRO A 52 -0.31 -16.80 -9.77
CA PRO A 52 -1.25 -17.81 -9.29
C PRO A 52 -2.18 -18.23 -10.44
N GLY A 53 -2.40 -19.53 -10.62
CA GLY A 53 -3.11 -20.10 -11.77
C GLY A 53 -2.23 -20.82 -12.80
N GLY A 54 -0.96 -21.07 -12.49
CA GLY A 54 -0.06 -21.89 -13.33
C GLY A 54 0.62 -21.15 -14.48
N TRP A 55 0.38 -19.84 -14.61
CA TRP A 55 1.01 -19.01 -15.64
C TRP A 55 2.41 -18.58 -15.18
N ALA A 56 3.42 -18.94 -15.98
CA ALA A 56 4.80 -18.54 -15.77
C ALA A 56 5.30 -17.78 -17.00
N PHE A 57 5.70 -16.52 -16.82
CA PHE A 57 6.32 -15.73 -17.87
C PHE A 57 7.81 -15.60 -17.58
N THR A 58 8.65 -15.95 -18.55
CA THR A 58 10.12 -15.81 -18.46
C THR A 58 10.62 -14.99 -19.63
N TRP A 59 11.49 -14.02 -19.36
CA TRP A 59 12.22 -13.30 -20.42
C TRP A 59 13.72 -13.38 -20.16
N LYS A 60 14.50 -13.40 -21.25
CA LYS A 60 15.96 -13.28 -21.26
C LYS A 60 16.33 -11.84 -21.53
#